data_AF-A0A3M6XCN8-F1
#
_entry.id   AF-A0A3M6XCN8-F1
#
_cell.length_a   1.000
_cell.length_b   1.000
_cell.length_c   1.000
_cell.angle_alpha   90.00
_cell.angle_beta   90.00
_cell.angle_gamma   90.00
#
_symmetry.space_group_name_H-M   'P 1'
#
loop_
_entity.id
_entity.type
_entity.pdbx_description
1 polymer ?
#
loop_
_entity_poly.entity_id
_entity_poly.type
_entity_poly.pdbx_seq_one_letter_code
_entity_poly.pdbx_strand_id
1 'polypeptide(L)' 'MFECIIVSPQFAKKTTLARHRLVNNTLRDEIAAIHAWTPKCHTPEEWERKKGGGA' A
#
# COMPACT_ATOMS: atom_id res chain seq x y z
N MET A 1 10.36 4.72 11.93
CA MET A 1 9.06 4.20 11.44
C MET A 1 8.94 4.60 9.99
N PHE A 2 8.78 3.64 9.10
CA PHE A 2 8.65 3.92 7.66
C PHE A 2 7.19 3.94 7.24
N GLU A 3 6.82 4.86 6.36
CA GLU A 3 5.53 4.86 5.70
C GLU A 3 5.74 4.65 4.20
N CYS A 4 5.07 3.67 3.62
CA CYS A 4 5.19 3.35 2.21
C CYS A 4 3.84 3.49 1.52
N ILE A 5 3.75 4.38 0.54
CA ILE A 5 2.57 4.52 -0.30
C ILE A 5 2.77 3.64 -1.53
N ILE A 6 1.91 2.64 -1.70
CA ILE A 6 1.98 1.67 -2.78
C ILE A 6 0.75 1.86 -3.66
N VAL A 7 0.96 2.18 -4.93
CA VAL A 7 -0.11 2.37 -5.91
C VAL A 7 -0.05 1.21 -6.90
N SER A 8 -1.11 0.38 -6.96
CA SER A 8 -1.13 -0.79 -7.85
C SER A 8 -2.55 -1.19 -8.25
N PRO A 9 -2.79 -1.56 -9.53
CA PRO A 9 -4.07 -2.08 -9.98
C PRO A 9 -4.41 -3.43 -9.34
N GLN A 10 -3.42 -4.15 -8.79
CA GLN A 10 -3.63 -5.42 -8.09
C GLN A 10 -4.48 -5.26 -6.81
N PHE A 11 -4.63 -4.05 -6.30
CA PHE A 11 -5.46 -3.76 -5.15
C PHE A 11 -6.95 -3.58 -5.50
N ALA A 12 -7.28 -3.49 -6.80
CA ALA A 12 -8.66 -3.41 -7.25
C ALA A 12 -9.46 -4.62 -6.77
N LYS A 13 -10.69 -4.36 -6.28
CA LYS A 13 -11.60 -5.38 -5.73
C LYS A 13 -11.07 -6.16 -4.51
N LYS A 14 -9.96 -5.74 -3.89
CA LYS A 14 -9.42 -6.35 -2.66
C LYS A 14 -9.75 -5.48 -1.44
N THR A 15 -10.13 -6.15 -0.35
CA THR A 15 -10.29 -5.50 0.96
C THR A 15 -8.95 -5.02 1.51
N THR A 16 -8.95 -4.07 2.45
CA THR A 16 -7.74 -3.54 3.08
C THR A 16 -6.84 -4.65 3.64
N LEU A 17 -7.42 -5.64 4.34
CA LEU A 17 -6.68 -6.78 4.87
C LEU A 17 -6.04 -7.62 3.76
N ALA A 18 -6.75 -7.88 2.67
CA ALA A 18 -6.22 -8.64 1.54
C ALA A 18 -5.08 -7.88 0.83
N ARG A 19 -5.17 -6.55 0.72
CA ARG A 19 -4.09 -5.69 0.20
C ARG A 19 -2.85 -5.79 1.10
N HIS A 20 -3.02 -5.67 2.42
CA HIS A 20 -1.90 -5.74 3.37
C HIS A 20 -1.25 -7.14 3.38
N ARG A 21 -2.04 -8.21 3.35
CA ARG A 21 -1.50 -9.59 3.26
C ARG A 21 -0.70 -9.79 1.98
N LEU A 22 -1.18 -9.29 0.85
CA LEU A 22 -0.47 -9.36 -0.43
C LEU A 22 0.90 -8.68 -0.32
N VAL A 23 0.92 -7.44 0.16
CA VAL A 23 2.17 -6.68 0.30
C VAL A 23 3.12 -7.33 1.30
N ASN A 24 2.64 -7.72 2.49
CA ASN A 24 3.48 -8.34 3.52
C ASN A 24 4.06 -9.69 3.08
N ASN A 25 3.36 -10.43 2.23
CA ASN A 25 3.86 -11.69 1.68
C ASN A 25 4.92 -11.46 0.61
N THR A 26 4.75 -10.45 -0.24
CA THR A 26 5.70 -10.15 -1.32
C THR A 26 6.98 -9.51 -0.80
N LEU A 27 6.91 -8.62 0.19
CA LEU A 27 8.05 -7.86 0.72
C LEU A 27 8.55 -8.41 2.06
N ARG A 28 8.36 -9.70 2.31
CA ARG A 28 8.61 -10.30 3.63
C ARG A 28 10.04 -10.08 4.12
N ASP A 29 11.00 -10.27 3.23
CA ASP A 29 12.43 -10.26 3.58
C ASP A 29 12.91 -8.82 3.87
N GLU A 30 12.39 -7.85 3.12
CA GLU A 30 12.66 -6.43 3.29
C GLU A 30 12.00 -5.88 4.57
N ILE A 31 10.77 -6.29 4.85
CA ILE A 31 10.03 -5.90 6.07
C ILE A 31 10.73 -6.45 7.31
N ALA A 32 11.32 -7.64 7.25
CA ALA A 32 12.01 -8.25 8.38
C ALA A 32 13.22 -7.43 8.87
N ALA A 33 13.86 -6.66 7.98
CA ALA A 33 14.93 -5.73 8.34
C ALA A 33 14.43 -4.41 8.97
N ILE A 34 13.11 -4.16 8.94
CA ILE A 34 12.51 -2.89 9.36
C ILE A 34 11.74 -3.07 10.67
N HIS A 35 12.18 -2.38 11.72
CA HIS A 35 11.56 -2.47 13.06
C HIS A 35 10.06 -2.12 13.07
N ALA A 36 9.65 -1.10 12.30
CA ALA A 36 8.27 -0.68 12.21
C ALA A 36 8.01 0.04 10.89
N TRP A 37 6.93 -0.38 10.21
CA TRP A 37 6.51 0.19 8.94
C TRP A 37 4.99 0.16 8.76
N THR A 38 4.48 1.04 7.89
CA THR A 38 3.06 1.16 7.58
C THR A 38 2.84 1.21 6.06
N PRO A 39 2.19 0.20 5.46
CA PRO A 39 1.80 0.24 4.05
C PRO A 39 0.47 0.99 3.84
N LYS A 40 0.46 2.01 2.98
CA LYS A 40 -0.74 2.66 2.45
C LYS A 40 -0.99 2.16 1.03
N CYS A 41 -1.96 1.26 0.87
CA CYS A 41 -2.24 0.60 -0.41
C CYS A 41 -3.39 1.28 -1.16
N HIS A 42 -3.09 1.91 -2.30
CA HIS A 42 -4.05 2.62 -3.15
C HIS A 42 -4.13 2.00 -4.55
N THR A 43 -5.31 2.01 -5.14
CA THR A 43 -5.44 1.80 -6.59
C THR A 43 -5.00 3.07 -7.34
N PRO A 44 -4.60 2.96 -8.62
CA PRO A 44 -4.29 4.14 -9.43
C PRO A 44 -5.42 5.17 -9.42
N GLU A 45 -6.68 4.73 -9.52
CA GLU A 45 -7.87 5.59 -9.51
C GLU A 45 -8.07 6.29 -8.15
N GLU A 46 -7.90 5.56 -7.04
CA GLU A 46 -7.95 6.14 -5.69
C GLU A 46 -6.83 7.18 -5.49
N TRP A 47 -5.64 6.93 -6.03
CA TRP A 47 -4.49 7.80 -5.90
C TRP A 47 -4.63 9.08 -6.72
N GLU A 48 -5.10 8.99 -7.97
CA GLU A 48 -5.39 10.15 -8.81
C GLU A 48 -6.47 11.04 -8.17
N ARG A 49 -7.55 10.46 -7.64
CA ARG A 49 -8.57 11.22 -6.89
C ARG A 49 -7.99 11.92 -5.66
N LYS A 50 -7.04 11.27 -4.96
CA LYS A 50 -6.39 11.83 -3.77
C LYS A 50 -5.42 12.97 -4.12
N LYS A 51 -4.72 12.88 -5.26
CA LYS A 51 -3.86 13.96 -5.78
C LYS A 51 -4.66 15.17 -6.25
N GLY A 52 -5.82 14.94 -6.87
CA GLY A 52 -6.71 16.01 -7.34
C GLY A 52 -7.49 16.74 -6.23
N GLY A 53 -7.44 16.27 -4.98
CA GLY A 53 -8.11 16.88 -3.83
C GLY A 53 -7.23 17.80 -2.97
N GLY A 54 -6.04 18.16 -3.46
CA GLY A 54 -5.18 19.17 -2.85
C GLY A 54 -5.19 20.45 -3.69
N ALA A 55 -6.29 21.20 -3.63
CA ALA A 55 -6.39 22.60 -4.05
C ALA A 55 -6.99 23.41 -2.90
#